data_AF-A0A119CYL1-F1
#
_entry.id   AF-A0A119CYL1-F1
#
_cell.length_a   1.000
_cell.length_b   1.000
_cell.length_c   1.000
_cell.angle_alpha   90.00
_cell.angle_beta   90.00
_cell.angle_gamma   90.00
#
_symmetry.space_group_name_H-M   'P 1'
#
loop_
_entity.id
_entity.type
_entity.pdbx_description
1 polymer ?
#
loop_
_entity_poly.entity_id
_entity_poly.type
_entity_poly.pdbx_seq_one_letter_code
_entity_poly.pdbx_strand_id
1 'polypeptide(L)'
;MKIKSNIARAEALLLQEKYAESLSICIKILEKKPNLDEAIHLTAINYYALGQIEPAIDEFKKAITINNQNSSFHSNLGIAYLKQEHFTEASKCFEKALVLEPLIPESNYNLSICLHNEGNYLLAVNYCKKAILLDTTNSDFHLHLGVIYYDQGQFNNAAESLVKALEGDSKQNKGRKYLDAYWQLFSLYLIQHRYQEALEIADIGIQSQQLSDQQLCTLLIGKAMIYFLFSHLDEAKQALQLSEMVHQFPSPPIYLKSFGIFHLYIKNLITLYENGEYKDCYQLSHNATKMYFISESHGFSPNRTSVQYKNQNYQINSLFIIGAKVIHFISEEENKYQVSLVSLLQDLVPGSKVVIAFGEIDCRPNEGIYTYSLKSKRDYKEIIDDMLSKYVNALKNIANSFEIEIILYGVPAPHPQSIEILPQSEQQRFKDIIAYYNLTLANTCKHLGMTLLEVYELTNKDGQSNLQYHIDNYHLLPNTVPTLFNLQRE
;
A
#
# COMPACT_ATOMS: atom_id res chain seq x y z
N MET A 1 37.05 19.92 33.99
CA MET A 1 37.42 18.52 33.65
C MET A 1 36.25 17.53 33.80
N LYS A 2 35.48 17.53 34.90
CA LYS A 2 34.41 16.52 35.12
C LYS A 2 33.23 16.56 34.12
N ILE A 3 32.76 17.73 33.66
CA ILE A 3 31.58 17.80 32.75
C ILE A 3 31.91 17.27 31.35
N LYS A 4 32.97 17.76 30.70
CA LYS A 4 33.40 17.25 29.39
C LYS A 4 33.66 15.74 29.40
N SER A 5 34.30 15.24 30.46
CA SER A 5 34.53 13.79 30.63
C SER A 5 33.22 13.01 30.79
N ASN A 6 32.19 13.59 31.40
CA ASN A 6 30.89 12.93 31.55
C ASN A 6 30.08 12.96 30.25
N ILE A 7 30.19 14.01 29.43
CA ILE A 7 29.58 14.07 28.10
C ILE A 7 30.15 12.96 27.22
N ALA A 8 31.49 12.89 27.10
CA ALA A 8 32.16 11.83 26.33
C ALA A 8 31.78 10.43 26.82
N ARG A 9 31.58 10.25 28.13
CA ARG A 9 31.08 8.99 28.69
C ARG A 9 29.63 8.70 28.28
N ALA A 10 28.76 9.71 28.31
CA ALA A 10 27.36 9.56 27.88
C ALA A 10 27.27 9.24 26.38
N GLU A 11 28.09 9.87 25.54
CA GLU A 11 28.21 9.56 24.11
C GLU A 11 28.70 8.12 23.89
N ALA A 12 29.73 7.68 24.62
CA ALA A 12 30.23 6.32 24.53
C ALA A 12 29.17 5.28 24.95
N LEU A 13 28.34 5.60 25.96
CA LEU A 13 27.22 4.75 26.36
C LEU A 13 26.11 4.74 25.30
N LEU A 14 25.84 5.87 24.65
CA LEU A 14 24.90 5.96 23.54
C LEU A 14 25.33 5.04 22.38
N LEU A 15 26.62 5.10 22.00
CA LEU A 15 27.19 4.23 20.96
C LEU A 15 27.19 2.74 21.33
N GLN A 16 27.13 2.42 22.64
CA GLN A 16 26.96 1.06 23.14
C GLN A 16 25.47 0.68 23.31
N GLU A 17 24.54 1.50 22.83
CA GLU A 17 23.09 1.33 22.96
C GLU A 17 22.59 1.31 24.42
N LYS A 18 23.40 1.80 25.37
CA LYS A 18 23.06 1.89 26.81
C LYS A 18 22.35 3.21 27.10
N TYR A 19 21.19 3.39 26.48
CA TYR A 19 20.47 4.67 26.45
C TYR A 19 20.04 5.16 27.84
N ALA A 20 19.55 4.27 28.70
CA ALA A 20 19.12 4.64 30.06
C ALA A 20 20.29 5.12 30.94
N GLU A 21 21.46 4.49 30.80
CA GLU A 21 22.67 4.89 31.53
C GLU A 21 23.22 6.23 31.02
N SER A 22 23.25 6.41 29.70
CA SER A 22 23.63 7.68 29.06
C SER A 22 22.71 8.82 29.51
N LEU A 23 21.39 8.58 29.49
CA LEU A 23 20.38 9.54 29.96
C LEU A 23 20.59 9.94 31.42
N SER A 24 20.87 8.98 32.30
CA SER A 24 21.15 9.26 33.72
C SER A 24 22.36 10.19 33.91
N ILE A 25 23.40 10.03 33.08
CA ILE A 25 24.57 10.91 33.11
C ILE A 25 24.21 12.31 32.61
N CYS A 26 23.42 12.40 31.52
CA CYS A 26 22.99 13.69 30.97
C CYS A 26 22.18 14.50 31.99
N ILE A 27 21.21 13.88 32.68
CA ILE A 27 20.42 14.53 33.73
C ILE A 27 21.32 15.11 34.83
N LYS A 28 22.32 14.35 35.31
CA LYS A 28 23.30 14.83 36.31
C LYS A 28 24.18 15.97 35.81
N ILE A 29 24.43 16.05 34.51
CA ILE A 29 25.13 17.19 33.91
C ILE A 29 24.22 18.42 33.94
N LEU A 30 22.95 18.26 33.55
CA LEU A 30 21.97 19.35 33.47
C LEU A 30 21.58 19.90 34.85
N GLU A 31 21.56 19.08 35.91
CA GLU A 31 21.42 19.57 37.30
C GLU A 31 22.48 20.62 37.68
N LYS A 32 23.69 20.50 37.11
CA LYS A 32 24.81 21.42 37.37
C LYS A 32 24.90 22.55 36.34
N LYS A 33 24.44 22.30 35.11
CA LYS A 33 24.43 23.25 34.00
C LYS A 33 23.15 23.09 33.17
N PRO A 34 22.04 23.74 33.58
CA PRO A 34 20.74 23.52 32.97
C PRO A 34 20.64 23.91 31.48
N ASN A 35 21.45 24.85 31.03
CA ASN A 35 21.40 25.39 29.66
C ASN A 35 22.58 24.93 28.79
N LEU A 36 23.09 23.72 29.02
CA LEU A 36 24.15 23.15 28.19
C LEU A 36 23.52 22.39 27.01
N ASP A 37 23.51 23.03 25.84
CA ASP A 37 22.85 22.55 24.62
C ASP A 37 23.30 21.15 24.20
N GLU A 38 24.61 20.86 24.26
CA GLU A 38 25.18 19.53 23.98
C GLU A 38 24.57 18.43 24.87
N ALA A 39 24.40 18.70 26.17
CA ALA A 39 23.84 17.72 27.11
C ALA A 39 22.31 17.59 26.98
N ILE A 40 21.61 18.66 26.62
CA ILE A 40 20.17 18.64 26.32
C ILE A 40 19.91 17.84 25.05
N HIS A 41 20.69 18.09 23.99
CA HIS A 41 20.60 17.34 22.75
C HIS A 41 20.88 15.84 22.95
N LEU A 42 21.90 15.50 23.73
CA LEU A 42 22.20 14.10 24.07
C LEU A 42 21.08 13.45 24.91
N THR A 43 20.43 14.22 25.79
CA THR A 43 19.21 13.78 26.52
C THR A 43 18.08 13.46 25.53
N ALA A 44 17.84 14.32 24.54
CA ALA A 44 16.84 14.12 23.50
C ALA A 44 17.09 12.85 22.67
N ILE A 45 18.34 12.63 22.23
CA ILE A 45 18.71 11.41 21.47
C ILE A 45 18.44 10.15 22.31
N ASN A 46 18.76 10.17 23.61
CA ASN A 46 18.49 9.03 24.48
C ASN A 46 16.99 8.78 24.67
N TYR A 47 16.18 9.82 24.83
CA TYR A 47 14.72 9.67 24.85
C TYR A 47 14.19 9.06 23.55
N TYR A 48 14.68 9.54 22.40
CA TYR A 48 14.29 9.01 21.09
C TYR A 48 14.65 7.52 20.97
N ALA A 49 15.87 7.13 21.35
CA ALA A 49 16.33 5.74 21.31
C ALA A 49 15.58 4.82 22.29
N LEU A 50 15.05 5.37 23.39
CA LEU A 50 14.17 4.67 24.33
C LEU A 50 12.70 4.62 23.87
N GLY A 51 12.37 5.14 22.68
CA GLY A 51 11.01 5.21 22.15
C GLY A 51 10.13 6.31 22.77
N GLN A 52 10.71 7.18 23.61
CA GLN A 52 10.02 8.31 24.23
C GLN A 52 10.08 9.51 23.29
N ILE A 53 9.30 9.46 22.21
CA ILE A 53 9.39 10.43 21.11
C ILE A 53 8.96 11.84 21.52
N GLU A 54 7.86 12.00 22.26
CA GLU A 54 7.39 13.32 22.72
C GLU A 54 8.42 14.00 23.65
N PRO A 55 8.94 13.34 24.71
CA PRO A 55 10.06 13.90 25.49
C PRO A 55 11.28 14.26 24.64
N ALA A 56 11.61 13.45 23.63
CA ALA A 56 12.72 13.76 22.73
C ALA A 56 12.48 15.05 21.95
N ILE A 57 11.28 15.24 21.39
CA ILE A 57 10.89 16.46 20.66
C ILE A 57 11.03 17.69 21.55
N ASP A 58 10.56 17.61 22.80
CA ASP A 58 10.65 18.72 23.75
C ASP A 58 12.11 19.10 24.06
N GLU A 59 12.97 18.11 24.32
CA GLU A 59 14.39 18.35 24.58
C GLU A 59 15.13 18.87 23.33
N PHE A 60 14.82 18.36 22.13
CA PHE A 60 15.37 18.91 20.89
C PHE A 60 14.99 20.38 20.69
N LYS A 61 13.73 20.75 20.93
CA LYS A 61 13.28 22.15 20.87
C LYS A 61 14.01 23.03 21.89
N LYS A 62 14.27 22.53 23.11
CA LYS A 62 15.07 23.24 24.11
C LYS A 62 16.51 23.46 23.64
N ALA A 63 17.16 22.44 23.08
CA ALA A 63 18.51 22.57 22.53
C ALA A 63 18.57 23.63 21.42
N ILE A 64 17.60 23.64 20.50
CA ILE A 64 17.49 24.63 19.42
C ILE A 64 17.25 26.05 19.96
N THR A 65 16.45 26.18 21.03
CA THR A 65 16.19 27.48 21.68
C THR A 65 17.47 28.08 22.26
N ILE A 66 18.37 27.25 22.79
CA ILE A 66 19.66 27.68 23.35
C ILE A 66 20.67 27.94 22.23
N ASN A 67 20.73 27.07 21.23
CA ASN A 67 21.65 27.16 20.10
C ASN A 67 20.96 26.74 18.80
N ASN A 68 20.55 27.73 18.01
CA ASN A 68 19.83 27.50 16.76
C ASN A 68 20.73 27.32 15.52
N GLN A 69 22.05 27.42 15.67
CA GLN A 69 23.03 27.35 14.57
C GLN A 69 23.63 25.95 14.37
N ASN A 70 23.24 24.97 15.20
CA ASN A 70 23.70 23.59 15.05
C ASN A 70 22.76 22.81 14.12
N SER A 71 23.25 22.45 12.92
CA SER A 71 22.52 21.67 11.91
C SER A 71 21.96 20.36 12.48
N SER A 72 22.77 19.66 13.29
CA SER A 72 22.41 18.36 13.88
C SER A 72 21.19 18.43 14.79
N PHE A 73 20.94 19.56 15.46
CA PHE A 73 19.78 19.68 16.34
C PHE A 73 18.49 19.73 15.53
N HIS A 74 18.49 20.49 14.43
CA HIS A 74 17.36 20.54 13.50
C HIS A 74 17.16 19.20 12.80
N SER A 75 18.22 18.55 12.30
CA SER A 75 18.11 17.23 11.67
C SER A 75 17.50 16.19 12.60
N ASN A 76 17.93 16.13 13.87
CA ASN A 76 17.42 15.15 14.83
C ASN A 76 15.97 15.45 15.27
N LEU A 77 15.60 16.73 15.40
CA LEU A 77 14.19 17.10 15.58
C LEU A 77 13.34 16.66 14.37
N GLY A 78 13.86 16.85 13.16
CA GLY A 78 13.22 16.40 11.93
C GLY A 78 13.00 14.89 11.91
N ILE A 79 13.98 14.09 12.34
CA ILE A 79 13.86 12.63 12.47
C ILE A 79 12.77 12.26 13.49
N ALA A 80 12.69 12.97 14.62
CA ALA A 80 11.65 12.74 15.62
C ALA A 80 10.24 13.04 15.08
N TYR A 81 10.08 14.12 14.31
CA TYR A 81 8.82 14.43 13.62
C TYR A 81 8.49 13.41 12.53
N LEU A 82 9.47 12.99 11.74
CA LEU A 82 9.31 11.96 10.72
C LEU A 82 8.81 10.64 11.33
N LYS A 83 9.31 10.28 12.52
CA LYS A 83 8.88 9.08 13.25
C LYS A 83 7.41 9.13 13.69
N GLN A 84 6.84 10.32 13.84
CA GLN A 84 5.43 10.56 14.11
C GLN A 84 4.60 10.84 12.85
N GLU A 85 5.20 10.71 11.65
CA GLU A 85 4.57 11.03 10.36
C GLU A 85 4.14 12.51 10.26
N HIS A 86 4.76 13.40 11.05
CA HIS A 86 4.59 14.85 10.95
C HIS A 86 5.50 15.40 9.85
N PHE A 87 5.19 15.06 8.60
CA PHE A 87 6.06 15.32 7.44
C PHE A 87 6.35 16.80 7.22
N THR A 88 5.38 17.70 7.43
CA THR A 88 5.56 19.14 7.21
C THR A 88 6.48 19.79 8.25
N GLU A 89 6.35 19.41 9.51
CA GLU A 89 7.26 19.83 10.57
C GLU A 89 8.67 19.26 10.34
N ALA A 90 8.76 17.99 9.91
CA ALA A 90 10.02 17.34 9.59
C ALA A 90 10.74 18.02 8.41
N SER A 91 10.03 18.30 7.30
CA SER A 91 10.53 19.02 6.13
C SER A 91 11.20 20.34 6.54
N LYS A 92 10.51 21.17 7.33
CA LYS A 92 11.04 22.46 7.80
C LYS A 92 12.31 22.30 8.63
N CYS A 93 12.40 21.26 9.45
CA CYS A 93 13.58 20.97 10.25
C CYS A 93 14.76 20.58 9.36
N PHE A 94 14.56 19.70 8.38
CA PHE A 94 15.62 19.29 7.45
C PHE A 94 16.06 20.43 6.53
N GLU A 95 15.13 21.24 6.02
CA GLU A 95 15.45 22.46 5.28
C GLU A 95 16.32 23.39 6.12
N LYS A 96 15.97 23.60 7.39
CA LYS A 96 16.78 24.44 8.28
C LYS A 96 18.16 23.87 8.53
N ALA A 97 18.29 22.56 8.71
CA ALA A 97 19.57 21.89 8.83
C ALA A 97 20.44 22.07 7.58
N LEU A 98 19.85 21.94 6.38
CA LEU A 98 20.55 22.11 5.10
C LEU A 98 20.93 23.57 4.80
N VAL A 99 20.20 24.55 5.34
CA VAL A 99 20.62 25.96 5.30
C VAL A 99 21.87 26.20 6.15
N LEU A 100 21.99 25.53 7.30
CA LEU A 100 23.15 25.64 8.19
C LEU A 100 24.35 24.84 7.66
N GLU A 101 24.09 23.67 7.09
CA GLU A 101 25.10 22.76 6.55
C GLU A 101 24.57 22.05 5.29
N PRO A 102 24.93 22.54 4.09
CA PRO A 102 24.33 22.07 2.83
C PRO A 102 24.69 20.65 2.39
N LEU A 103 25.76 20.06 2.94
CA LEU A 103 26.38 18.83 2.44
C LEU A 103 26.13 17.62 3.34
N ILE A 104 24.92 17.50 3.91
CA ILE A 104 24.51 16.34 4.73
C ILE A 104 23.66 15.40 3.87
N PRO A 105 24.17 14.21 3.45
CA PRO A 105 23.41 13.25 2.65
C PRO A 105 22.10 12.83 3.34
N GLU A 106 22.14 12.53 4.64
CA GLU A 106 21.01 12.03 5.42
C GLU A 106 19.89 13.07 5.53
N SER A 107 20.22 14.36 5.66
CA SER A 107 19.20 15.41 5.69
C SER A 107 18.56 15.63 4.32
N ASN A 108 19.32 15.52 3.22
CA ASN A 108 18.74 15.53 1.87
C ASN A 108 17.81 14.33 1.66
N TYR A 109 18.23 13.14 2.11
CA TYR A 109 17.43 11.92 2.04
C TYR A 109 16.14 12.01 2.86
N ASN A 110 16.22 12.43 4.11
CA ASN A 110 15.03 12.53 4.96
C ASN A 110 14.08 13.65 4.50
N LEU A 111 14.60 14.75 3.96
CA LEU A 111 13.77 15.77 3.31
C LEU A 111 13.06 15.21 2.08
N SER A 112 13.74 14.37 1.28
CA SER A 112 13.10 13.64 0.18
C SER A 112 11.94 12.77 0.66
N ILE A 113 12.10 12.02 1.76
CA ILE A 113 11.02 11.21 2.33
C ILE A 113 9.83 12.08 2.71
N CYS A 114 10.06 13.22 3.37
CA CYS A 114 8.97 14.11 3.79
C CYS A 114 8.22 14.66 2.56
N LEU A 115 8.96 15.18 1.58
CA LEU A 115 8.39 15.72 0.34
C LEU A 115 7.65 14.66 -0.47
N HIS A 116 8.14 13.41 -0.49
CA HIS A 116 7.47 12.29 -1.12
C HIS A 116 6.10 12.01 -0.47
N ASN A 117 6.04 11.96 0.86
CA ASN A 117 4.78 11.75 1.59
C ASN A 117 3.82 12.94 1.49
N GLU A 118 4.33 14.15 1.26
CA GLU A 118 3.53 15.34 0.96
C GLU A 118 3.01 15.40 -0.49
N GLY A 119 3.42 14.48 -1.37
CA GLY A 119 3.08 14.48 -2.80
C GLY A 119 3.96 15.40 -3.65
N ASN A 120 4.98 16.03 -3.08
CA ASN A 120 5.93 16.89 -3.79
C ASN A 120 7.03 16.08 -4.51
N TYR A 121 6.62 15.15 -5.39
CA TYR A 121 7.51 14.15 -5.98
C TYR A 121 8.70 14.74 -6.74
N LEU A 122 8.51 15.85 -7.48
CA LEU A 122 9.59 16.49 -8.22
C LEU A 122 10.71 16.96 -7.29
N LEU A 123 10.35 17.59 -6.16
CA LEU A 123 11.32 18.02 -5.17
C LEU A 123 11.94 16.83 -4.42
N ALA A 124 11.15 15.80 -4.11
CA ALA A 124 11.63 14.57 -3.50
C ALA A 124 12.75 13.92 -4.35
N VAL A 125 12.51 13.71 -5.65
CA VAL A 125 13.53 13.19 -6.60
C VAL A 125 14.80 14.03 -6.57
N ASN A 126 14.68 15.36 -6.57
CA ASN A 126 15.84 16.26 -6.59
C ASN A 126 16.68 16.13 -5.31
N TYR A 127 16.06 16.11 -4.13
CA TYR A 127 16.77 15.95 -2.87
C TYR A 127 17.33 14.53 -2.69
N CYS A 128 16.62 13.49 -3.14
CA CYS A 128 17.14 12.13 -3.14
C CYS A 128 18.39 12.00 -4.02
N LYS A 129 18.39 12.57 -5.23
CA LYS A 129 19.56 12.61 -6.11
C LYS A 129 20.74 13.38 -5.51
N LYS A 130 20.49 14.45 -4.73
CA LYS A 130 21.54 15.14 -3.97
C LYS A 130 22.14 14.22 -2.90
N ALA A 131 21.31 13.47 -2.18
CA ALA A 131 21.80 12.50 -1.19
C ALA A 131 22.72 11.45 -1.85
N ILE A 132 22.30 10.88 -2.99
CA ILE A 132 23.11 9.93 -3.79
C ILE A 132 24.43 10.54 -4.26
N LEU A 133 24.42 11.82 -4.66
CA LEU A 133 25.64 12.50 -5.10
C LEU A 133 26.65 12.71 -3.95
N LEU A 134 26.14 12.98 -2.74
CA LEU A 134 26.96 13.22 -1.55
C LEU A 134 27.49 11.92 -0.93
N ASP A 135 26.73 10.82 -1.01
CA ASP A 135 27.16 9.48 -0.65
C ASP A 135 26.64 8.45 -1.67
N THR A 136 27.54 8.07 -2.58
CA THR A 136 27.24 7.13 -3.67
C THR A 136 27.20 5.67 -3.23
N THR A 137 27.53 5.38 -1.97
CA THR A 137 27.64 4.00 -1.46
C THR A 137 26.38 3.54 -0.72
N ASN A 138 25.49 4.47 -0.38
CA ASN A 138 24.30 4.17 0.39
C ASN A 138 23.13 3.69 -0.49
N SER A 139 22.88 2.37 -0.47
CA SER A 139 21.79 1.73 -1.21
C SER A 139 20.40 2.24 -0.83
N ASP A 140 20.18 2.75 0.39
CA ASP A 140 18.89 3.30 0.83
C ASP A 140 18.41 4.44 -0.08
N PHE A 141 19.34 5.27 -0.53
CA PHE A 141 19.01 6.42 -1.34
C PHE A 141 18.54 5.98 -2.73
N HIS A 142 19.16 4.95 -3.30
CA HIS A 142 18.71 4.35 -4.55
C HIS A 142 17.38 3.62 -4.41
N LEU A 143 17.18 2.89 -3.31
CA LEU A 143 15.92 2.21 -3.00
C LEU A 143 14.77 3.23 -2.94
N HIS A 144 14.92 4.29 -2.16
CA HIS A 144 13.89 5.32 -2.03
C HIS A 144 13.65 6.09 -3.34
N LEU A 145 14.69 6.41 -4.11
CA LEU A 145 14.53 7.00 -5.43
C LEU A 145 13.70 6.10 -6.35
N GLY A 146 13.95 4.77 -6.28
CA GLY A 146 13.16 3.77 -6.98
C GLY A 146 11.69 3.77 -6.57
N VAL A 147 11.40 3.88 -5.27
CA VAL A 147 10.03 3.99 -4.74
C VAL A 147 9.34 5.27 -5.20
N ILE A 148 10.02 6.42 -5.20
CA ILE A 148 9.45 7.68 -5.68
C ILE A 148 9.07 7.55 -7.16
N TYR A 149 9.98 7.04 -8.00
CA TYR A 149 9.69 6.82 -9.42
C TYR A 149 8.58 5.79 -9.64
N TYR A 150 8.54 4.75 -8.81
CA TYR A 150 7.47 3.75 -8.83
C TYR A 150 6.12 4.40 -8.57
N ASP A 151 5.98 5.26 -7.56
CA ASP A 151 4.73 5.96 -7.24
C ASP A 151 4.27 6.91 -8.36
N GLN A 152 5.21 7.58 -9.00
CA GLN A 152 4.96 8.45 -10.17
C GLN A 152 4.67 7.69 -11.47
N GLY A 153 4.65 6.35 -11.48
CA GLY A 153 4.48 5.57 -12.70
C GLY A 153 5.69 5.58 -13.66
N GLN A 154 6.83 6.14 -13.24
CA GLN A 154 8.07 6.17 -14.03
C GLN A 154 8.83 4.84 -13.90
N PHE A 155 8.23 3.78 -14.43
CA PHE A 155 8.65 2.41 -14.18
C PHE A 155 10.08 2.05 -14.61
N ASN A 156 10.58 2.61 -15.71
CA ASN A 156 11.96 2.38 -16.15
C ASN A 156 12.97 3.00 -15.18
N ASN A 157 12.72 4.24 -14.75
CA ASN A 157 13.57 4.93 -13.77
C ASN A 157 13.52 4.25 -12.40
N ALA A 158 12.35 3.71 -12.03
CA ALA A 158 12.17 2.92 -10.83
C ALA A 158 13.02 1.65 -10.88
N ALA A 159 12.92 0.86 -11.95
CA ALA A 159 13.69 -0.37 -12.12
C ALA A 159 15.20 -0.11 -12.05
N GLU A 160 15.69 0.90 -12.78
CA GLU A 160 17.12 1.26 -12.77
C GLU A 160 17.62 1.61 -11.35
N SER A 161 16.83 2.39 -10.61
CA SER A 161 17.20 2.82 -9.25
C SER A 161 17.18 1.64 -8.27
N LEU A 162 16.17 0.77 -8.36
CA LEU A 162 16.05 -0.41 -7.50
C LEU A 162 17.14 -1.45 -7.79
N VAL A 163 17.53 -1.63 -9.05
CA VAL A 163 18.67 -2.50 -9.42
C VAL A 163 19.97 -1.94 -8.85
N LYS A 164 20.21 -0.62 -8.93
CA LYS A 164 21.38 0.01 -8.29
C LYS A 164 21.42 -0.20 -6.78
N ALA A 165 20.27 -0.18 -6.11
CA ALA A 165 20.18 -0.50 -4.68
C ALA A 165 20.70 -1.92 -4.40
N LEU A 166 20.27 -2.92 -5.19
CA LEU A 166 20.76 -4.31 -5.06
C LEU A 166 22.26 -4.46 -5.41
N GLU A 167 22.79 -3.68 -6.34
CA GLU A 167 24.21 -3.73 -6.72
C GLU A 167 25.14 -3.20 -5.63
N GLY A 168 24.75 -2.12 -4.94
CA GLY A 168 25.50 -1.53 -3.81
C GLY A 168 25.70 -2.53 -2.66
N ASP A 169 24.71 -3.40 -2.46
CA ASP A 169 24.70 -4.40 -1.39
C ASP A 169 25.78 -5.47 -1.54
N SER A 170 26.09 -5.83 -2.79
CA SER A 170 27.07 -6.89 -3.08
C SER A 170 28.49 -6.54 -2.65
N LYS A 171 28.79 -5.25 -2.41
CA LYS A 171 30.16 -4.74 -2.26
C LYS A 171 30.55 -4.31 -0.85
N GLN A 172 29.62 -3.98 0.07
CA GLN A 172 30.02 -3.30 1.31
C GLN A 172 29.42 -3.76 2.66
N ASN A 173 28.35 -4.56 2.74
CA ASN A 173 27.78 -4.91 4.05
C ASN A 173 27.31 -6.37 4.20
N LYS A 174 27.96 -7.12 5.09
CA LYS A 174 27.39 -8.33 5.69
C LYS A 174 26.28 -7.93 6.67
N GLY A 175 25.06 -7.67 6.20
CA GLY A 175 23.92 -7.47 7.11
C GLY A 175 22.65 -6.87 6.52
N ARG A 176 21.71 -7.74 6.14
CA ARG A 176 20.24 -7.69 6.35
C ARG A 176 19.39 -6.44 5.99
N LYS A 177 19.92 -5.34 5.45
CA LYS A 177 19.14 -4.09 5.41
C LYS A 177 18.37 -3.76 4.12
N TYR A 178 18.62 -4.40 2.98
CA TYR A 178 18.09 -3.89 1.68
C TYR A 178 17.27 -4.89 0.85
N LEU A 179 16.66 -5.85 1.54
CA LEU A 179 15.84 -6.92 0.97
C LEU A 179 14.45 -6.45 0.55
N ASP A 180 14.07 -5.21 0.92
CA ASP A 180 12.88 -4.55 0.40
C ASP A 180 13.02 -4.26 -1.09
N ALA A 181 14.23 -4.14 -1.65
CA ALA A 181 14.43 -3.91 -3.07
C ALA A 181 13.88 -5.06 -3.95
N TYR A 182 14.00 -6.32 -3.50
CA TYR A 182 13.38 -7.46 -4.20
C TYR A 182 11.86 -7.32 -4.23
N TRP A 183 11.26 -6.93 -3.11
CA TRP A 183 9.82 -6.69 -3.04
C TRP A 183 9.40 -5.48 -3.88
N GLN A 184 10.17 -4.40 -3.89
CA GLN A 184 9.86 -3.22 -4.69
C GLN A 184 9.95 -3.55 -6.19
N LEU A 185 10.96 -4.30 -6.63
CA LEU A 185 11.07 -4.79 -8.01
C LEU A 185 9.94 -5.76 -8.36
N PHE A 186 9.62 -6.70 -7.45
CA PHE A 186 8.48 -7.61 -7.62
C PHE A 186 7.18 -6.81 -7.82
N SER A 187 6.91 -5.83 -6.95
CA SER A 187 5.74 -4.97 -7.02
C SER A 187 5.70 -4.12 -8.28
N LEU A 188 6.86 -3.60 -8.68
CA LEU A 188 7.05 -2.84 -9.92
C LEU A 188 6.71 -3.68 -11.16
N TYR A 189 7.12 -4.95 -11.19
CA TYR A 189 6.77 -5.84 -12.29
C TYR A 189 5.31 -6.29 -12.23
N LEU A 190 4.77 -6.50 -11.03
CA LEU A 190 3.36 -6.83 -10.84
C LEU A 190 2.44 -5.71 -11.35
N ILE A 191 2.74 -4.45 -11.04
CA ILE A 191 1.95 -3.30 -11.51
C ILE A 191 2.09 -3.04 -13.01
N GLN A 192 3.19 -3.50 -13.62
CA GLN A 192 3.39 -3.50 -15.07
C GLN A 192 2.78 -4.71 -15.77
N HIS A 193 2.21 -5.66 -15.02
CA HIS A 193 1.69 -6.93 -15.53
C HIS A 193 2.76 -7.82 -16.19
N ARG A 194 4.02 -7.61 -15.77
CA ARG A 194 5.21 -8.38 -16.14
C ARG A 194 5.40 -9.52 -15.16
N TYR A 195 4.45 -10.45 -15.15
CA TYR A 195 4.34 -11.49 -14.13
C TYR A 195 5.51 -12.47 -14.13
N GLN A 196 6.09 -12.76 -15.29
CA GLN A 196 7.24 -13.64 -15.38
C GLN A 196 8.46 -12.99 -14.70
N GLU A 197 8.78 -11.74 -15.04
CA GLU A 197 9.89 -11.04 -14.37
C GLU A 197 9.65 -10.83 -12.87
N ALA A 198 8.38 -10.65 -12.45
CA ALA A 198 8.04 -10.63 -11.03
C ALA A 198 8.41 -11.96 -10.36
N LEU A 199 8.00 -13.11 -10.92
CA LEU A 199 8.36 -14.43 -10.40
C LEU A 199 9.88 -14.66 -10.37
N GLU A 200 10.60 -14.25 -11.41
CA GLU A 200 12.06 -14.37 -11.48
C GLU A 200 12.76 -13.57 -10.38
N ILE A 201 12.36 -12.31 -10.15
CA ILE A 201 12.90 -11.50 -9.04
C ILE A 201 12.57 -12.11 -7.68
N ALA A 202 11.35 -12.64 -7.51
CA ALA A 202 11.00 -13.33 -6.28
C ALA A 202 11.90 -14.54 -6.04
N ASP A 203 12.18 -15.33 -7.07
CA ASP A 203 13.06 -16.50 -6.97
C ASP A 203 14.51 -16.12 -6.65
N ILE A 204 15.05 -15.08 -7.28
CA ILE A 204 16.39 -14.55 -6.94
C ILE A 204 16.42 -14.08 -5.49
N GLY A 205 15.40 -13.34 -5.06
CA GLY A 205 15.26 -12.87 -3.68
C GLY A 205 15.23 -14.03 -2.68
N ILE A 206 14.41 -15.04 -2.92
CA ILE A 206 14.27 -16.23 -2.06
C ILE A 206 15.59 -17.02 -2.01
N GLN A 207 16.26 -17.20 -3.15
CA GLN A 207 17.53 -17.93 -3.24
C GLN A 207 18.71 -17.19 -2.59
N SER A 208 18.61 -15.87 -2.38
CA SER A 208 19.66 -15.10 -1.70
C SER A 208 19.94 -15.59 -0.27
N GLN A 209 18.97 -16.25 0.38
CA GLN A 209 19.00 -16.68 1.78
C GLN A 209 19.29 -15.55 2.78
N GLN A 210 19.07 -14.30 2.36
CA GLN A 210 19.30 -13.12 3.20
C GLN A 210 17.99 -12.50 3.69
N LEU A 211 16.85 -12.84 3.08
CA LEU A 211 15.52 -12.30 3.40
C LEU A 211 15.18 -12.52 4.88
N SER A 212 14.56 -11.52 5.51
CA SER A 212 13.84 -11.76 6.76
C SER A 212 12.63 -12.66 6.51
N ASP A 213 12.16 -13.33 7.56
CA ASP A 213 10.94 -14.16 7.50
C ASP A 213 9.75 -13.37 6.93
N GLN A 214 9.63 -12.09 7.28
CA GLN A 214 8.64 -11.17 6.73
C GLN A 214 8.76 -11.06 5.21
N GLN A 215 9.93 -10.70 4.70
CA GLN A 215 10.15 -10.48 3.27
C GLN A 215 9.99 -11.77 2.46
N LEU A 216 10.48 -12.89 3.01
CA LEU A 216 10.29 -14.21 2.44
C LEU A 216 8.81 -14.56 2.32
N CYS A 217 8.03 -14.38 3.39
CA CYS A 217 6.58 -14.58 3.36
C CYS A 217 5.89 -13.69 2.32
N THR A 218 6.24 -12.40 2.26
CA THR A 218 5.64 -11.47 1.31
C THR A 218 5.88 -11.91 -0.13
N LEU A 219 7.09 -12.32 -0.50
CA LEU A 219 7.39 -12.82 -1.84
C LEU A 219 6.68 -14.14 -2.14
N LEU A 220 6.63 -15.09 -1.18
CA LEU A 220 5.93 -16.36 -1.35
C LEU A 220 4.43 -16.16 -1.60
N ILE A 221 3.78 -15.27 -0.83
CA ILE A 221 2.36 -14.94 -1.02
C ILE A 221 2.16 -14.24 -2.36
N GLY A 222 3.06 -13.33 -2.75
CA GLY A 222 3.04 -12.70 -4.07
C GLY A 222 3.13 -13.72 -5.21
N LYS A 223 4.01 -14.73 -5.10
CA LYS A 223 4.07 -15.84 -6.06
C LYS A 223 2.77 -16.63 -6.10
N ALA A 224 2.18 -16.95 -4.94
CA ALA A 224 0.90 -17.66 -4.88
C ALA A 224 -0.23 -16.90 -5.58
N MET A 225 -0.27 -15.57 -5.44
CA MET A 225 -1.21 -14.71 -6.16
C MET A 225 -1.07 -14.84 -7.68
N ILE A 226 0.17 -14.73 -8.20
CA ILE A 226 0.44 -14.85 -9.64
C ILE A 226 0.05 -16.25 -10.13
N TYR A 227 0.52 -17.30 -9.46
CA TYR A 227 0.22 -18.68 -9.86
C TYR A 227 -1.29 -18.96 -9.87
N PHE A 228 -2.02 -18.46 -8.86
CA PHE A 228 -3.48 -18.60 -8.83
C PHE A 228 -4.15 -17.89 -10.01
N LEU A 229 -3.76 -16.64 -10.32
CA LEU A 229 -4.33 -15.88 -11.45
C LEU A 229 -4.15 -16.63 -12.78
N PHE A 230 -3.01 -17.30 -12.97
CA PHE A 230 -2.68 -18.03 -14.20
C PHE A 230 -2.97 -19.54 -14.15
N SER A 231 -3.83 -20.00 -13.23
CA SER A 231 -4.29 -21.40 -13.13
C SER A 231 -3.23 -22.44 -12.73
N HIS A 232 -2.11 -22.00 -12.16
CA HIS A 232 -1.06 -22.86 -11.59
C HIS A 232 -1.37 -23.19 -10.12
N LEU A 233 -2.44 -23.94 -9.88
CA LEU A 233 -2.99 -24.14 -8.53
C LEU A 233 -2.05 -24.93 -7.60
N ASP A 234 -1.31 -25.90 -8.15
CA ASP A 234 -0.37 -26.70 -7.37
C ASP A 234 0.81 -25.84 -6.89
N GLU A 235 1.36 -25.00 -7.77
CA GLU A 235 2.44 -24.07 -7.47
C GLU A 235 1.97 -22.97 -6.50
N ALA A 236 0.74 -22.47 -6.67
CA ALA A 236 0.12 -21.54 -5.72
C ALA A 236 0.01 -22.17 -4.33
N LYS A 237 -0.48 -23.41 -4.24
CA LYS A 237 -0.61 -24.16 -2.99
C LYS A 237 0.75 -24.40 -2.34
N GLN A 238 1.76 -24.80 -3.11
CA GLN A 238 3.13 -24.99 -2.60
C GLN A 238 3.70 -23.70 -2.04
N ALA A 239 3.53 -22.57 -2.74
CA ALA A 239 3.99 -21.26 -2.26
C ALA A 239 3.32 -20.85 -0.94
N LEU A 240 2.02 -21.11 -0.77
CA LEU A 240 1.29 -20.89 0.50
C LEU A 240 1.74 -21.85 1.61
N GLN A 241 2.03 -23.12 1.29
CA GLN A 241 2.57 -24.05 2.28
C GLN A 241 3.94 -23.61 2.77
N LEU A 242 4.80 -23.11 1.88
CA LEU A 242 6.10 -22.56 2.23
C LEU A 242 5.97 -21.30 3.09
N SER A 243 5.04 -20.38 2.80
CA SER A 243 4.83 -19.21 3.65
C SER A 243 4.33 -19.61 5.05
N GLU A 244 3.52 -20.67 5.17
CA GLU A 244 3.07 -21.22 6.46
C GLU A 244 4.20 -21.88 7.27
N MET A 245 5.21 -22.44 6.59
CA MET A 245 6.41 -22.97 7.25
C MET A 245 7.30 -21.87 7.83
N VAL A 246 7.30 -20.68 7.21
CA VAL A 246 8.06 -19.50 7.65
C VAL A 246 7.31 -18.77 8.77
N HIS A 247 5.98 -18.60 8.64
CA HIS A 247 5.16 -17.91 9.62
C HIS A 247 3.78 -18.56 9.75
N GLN A 248 3.35 -18.83 10.99
CA GLN A 248 1.98 -19.26 11.25
C GLN A 248 1.04 -18.05 11.22
N PHE A 249 -0.12 -18.18 10.57
CA PHE A 249 -1.08 -17.08 10.37
C PHE A 249 -2.34 -17.13 11.27
N PRO A 250 -2.26 -17.22 12.62
CA PRO A 250 -3.47 -17.11 13.45
C PRO A 250 -3.96 -15.66 13.58
N SER A 251 -3.07 -14.67 13.47
CA SER A 251 -3.35 -13.24 13.33
C SER A 251 -2.09 -12.55 12.81
N PRO A 252 -2.06 -12.08 11.55
CA PRO A 252 -0.83 -11.56 10.96
C PRO A 252 -0.34 -10.32 11.73
N PRO A 253 0.95 -10.20 12.01
CA PRO A 253 1.51 -8.97 12.58
C PRO A 253 1.23 -7.80 11.64
N ILE A 254 1.24 -6.57 12.18
CA ILE A 254 0.84 -5.34 11.45
C ILE A 254 1.50 -5.26 10.06
N TYR A 255 2.76 -5.65 9.96
CA TYR A 255 3.55 -5.60 8.74
C TYR A 255 3.16 -6.63 7.65
N LEU A 256 2.47 -7.72 8.01
CA LEU A 256 1.93 -8.72 7.09
C LEU A 256 0.40 -8.63 6.95
N LYS A 257 -0.25 -7.65 7.57
CA LYS A 257 -1.72 -7.59 7.67
C LYS A 257 -2.42 -7.77 6.32
N SER A 258 -1.98 -7.05 5.28
CA SER A 258 -2.56 -7.17 3.94
C SER A 258 -2.22 -8.49 3.24
N PHE A 259 -0.98 -8.96 3.35
CA PHE A 259 -0.57 -10.22 2.72
C PHE A 259 -1.17 -11.45 3.39
N GLY A 260 -1.36 -11.43 4.70
CA GLY A 260 -2.08 -12.47 5.43
C GLY A 260 -3.53 -12.62 4.97
N ILE A 261 -4.17 -11.51 4.55
CA ILE A 261 -5.50 -11.53 3.94
C ILE A 261 -5.46 -12.28 2.60
N PHE A 262 -4.52 -11.93 1.70
CA PHE A 262 -4.37 -12.64 0.42
C PHE A 262 -4.03 -14.12 0.59
N HIS A 263 -3.14 -14.44 1.54
CA HIS A 263 -2.78 -15.81 1.88
C HIS A 263 -4.02 -16.64 2.22
N LEU A 264 -4.81 -16.17 3.18
CA LEU A 264 -6.00 -16.88 3.64
C LEU A 264 -7.06 -16.96 2.53
N TYR A 265 -7.25 -15.86 1.79
CA TYR A 265 -8.24 -15.79 0.74
C TYR A 265 -7.94 -16.78 -0.40
N ILE A 266 -6.71 -16.79 -0.91
CA ILE A 266 -6.31 -17.72 -1.98
C ILE A 266 -6.38 -19.17 -1.48
N LYS A 267 -5.94 -19.44 -0.24
CA LYS A 267 -6.06 -20.77 0.38
C LYS A 267 -7.51 -21.25 0.40
N ASN A 268 -8.45 -20.38 0.79
CA ASN A 268 -9.88 -20.71 0.81
C ASN A 268 -10.39 -20.98 -0.61
N LEU A 269 -10.02 -20.17 -1.61
CA LEU A 269 -10.41 -20.39 -3.01
C LEU A 269 -9.88 -21.72 -3.58
N ILE A 270 -8.62 -22.07 -3.30
CA ILE A 270 -8.04 -23.36 -3.69
C ILE A 270 -8.81 -24.51 -3.03
N THR A 271 -9.15 -24.38 -1.75
CA THR A 271 -9.90 -25.40 -1.00
C THR A 271 -11.28 -25.63 -1.60
N LEU A 272 -12.03 -24.56 -1.91
CA LEU A 272 -13.33 -24.66 -2.57
C LEU A 272 -13.22 -25.38 -3.92
N TYR A 273 -12.19 -25.05 -4.70
CA TYR A 273 -11.94 -25.66 -6.00
C TYR A 273 -11.63 -27.17 -5.87
N GLU A 274 -10.73 -27.55 -4.95
CA GLU A 274 -10.36 -28.96 -4.70
C GLU A 274 -11.54 -29.80 -4.20
N ASN A 275 -12.43 -29.20 -3.41
CA ASN A 275 -13.67 -29.84 -2.93
C ASN A 275 -14.74 -29.97 -4.03
N GLY A 276 -14.52 -29.38 -5.22
CA GLY A 276 -15.51 -29.35 -6.31
C GLY A 276 -16.69 -28.41 -6.05
N GLU A 277 -16.56 -27.49 -5.10
CA GLU A 277 -17.58 -26.47 -4.85
C GLU A 277 -17.67 -25.50 -6.02
N TYR A 278 -18.89 -25.11 -6.39
CA TYR A 278 -19.15 -24.23 -7.54
C TYR A 278 -18.57 -24.74 -8.87
N LYS A 279 -18.36 -26.06 -9.02
CA LYS A 279 -17.83 -26.67 -10.26
C LYS A 279 -18.57 -26.22 -11.51
N ASP A 280 -19.88 -26.00 -11.42
CA ASP A 280 -20.71 -25.50 -12.52
C ASP A 280 -20.30 -24.11 -13.00
N CYS A 281 -19.77 -23.26 -12.11
CA CYS A 281 -19.25 -21.94 -12.46
C CYS A 281 -17.97 -22.04 -13.31
N TYR A 282 -17.18 -23.10 -13.19
CA TYR A 282 -15.92 -23.26 -13.91
C TYR A 282 -16.05 -24.06 -15.21
N GLN A 283 -17.27 -24.47 -15.59
CA GLN A 283 -17.51 -25.21 -16.83
C GLN A 283 -17.41 -24.28 -18.04
N LEU A 284 -16.45 -24.57 -18.91
CA LEU A 284 -16.21 -23.81 -20.14
C LEU A 284 -17.20 -24.18 -21.24
N SER A 285 -17.88 -23.16 -21.80
CA SER A 285 -18.65 -23.32 -23.03
C SER A 285 -17.72 -23.37 -24.24
N HIS A 286 -18.03 -24.21 -25.24
CA HIS A 286 -17.19 -24.40 -26.44
C HIS A 286 -16.95 -23.12 -27.27
N ASN A 287 -17.77 -22.08 -27.09
CA ASN A 287 -17.67 -20.80 -27.80
C ASN A 287 -17.41 -19.60 -26.84
N ALA A 288 -16.90 -19.86 -25.64
CA ALA A 288 -16.66 -18.78 -24.67
C ALA A 288 -15.51 -17.87 -25.13
N THR A 289 -15.76 -16.56 -25.17
CA THR A 289 -14.71 -15.55 -25.38
C THR A 289 -14.19 -15.02 -24.04
N LYS A 290 -13.09 -14.27 -24.03
CA LYS A 290 -12.58 -13.65 -22.79
C LYS A 290 -13.40 -12.43 -22.40
N MET A 291 -13.76 -12.33 -21.13
CA MET A 291 -14.16 -11.10 -20.47
C MET A 291 -13.12 -10.79 -19.40
N TYR A 292 -12.60 -9.57 -19.40
CA TYR A 292 -11.54 -9.19 -18.48
C TYR A 292 -12.16 -8.64 -17.19
N PHE A 293 -11.63 -9.03 -16.04
CA PHE A 293 -12.08 -8.52 -14.73
C PHE A 293 -10.90 -7.85 -14.06
N ILE A 294 -10.85 -6.52 -14.09
CA ILE A 294 -9.75 -5.73 -13.52
C ILE A 294 -10.14 -5.24 -12.14
N SER A 295 -9.36 -5.62 -11.13
CA SER A 295 -9.66 -5.30 -9.74
C SER A 295 -8.42 -5.31 -8.85
N GLU A 296 -8.65 -5.03 -7.57
CA GLU A 296 -7.76 -5.45 -6.49
C GLU A 296 -8.09 -6.93 -6.14
N SER A 297 -8.46 -7.27 -4.92
CA SER A 297 -8.68 -8.66 -4.51
C SER A 297 -9.94 -9.34 -5.07
N HIS A 298 -11.05 -8.63 -5.33
CA HIS A 298 -12.31 -9.29 -5.75
C HIS A 298 -12.26 -10.02 -7.09
N GLY A 299 -11.26 -9.79 -7.92
CA GLY A 299 -11.05 -10.51 -9.17
C GLY A 299 -10.51 -11.92 -8.99
N PHE A 300 -9.99 -12.28 -7.82
CA PHE A 300 -9.52 -13.64 -7.59
C PHE A 300 -10.68 -14.66 -7.58
N SER A 301 -11.82 -14.37 -6.94
CA SER A 301 -12.92 -15.34 -6.88
C SER A 301 -13.62 -15.65 -8.22
N PRO A 302 -13.92 -14.68 -9.10
CA PRO A 302 -14.56 -14.99 -10.38
C PRO A 302 -13.56 -15.49 -11.43
N ASN A 303 -12.26 -15.53 -11.15
CA ASN A 303 -11.27 -15.93 -12.14
C ASN A 303 -11.58 -17.32 -12.69
N ARG A 304 -11.61 -17.44 -14.03
CA ARG A 304 -11.93 -18.67 -14.79
C ARG A 304 -13.38 -19.12 -14.74
N THR A 305 -14.26 -18.39 -14.04
CA THR A 305 -15.69 -18.68 -14.06
C THR A 305 -16.30 -18.31 -15.42
N SER A 306 -17.38 -18.99 -15.76
CA SER A 306 -18.17 -18.76 -16.96
C SER A 306 -19.36 -17.87 -16.64
N VAL A 307 -19.55 -16.86 -17.49
CA VAL A 307 -20.71 -15.95 -17.43
C VAL A 307 -21.33 -15.85 -18.81
N GLN A 308 -22.58 -15.41 -18.89
CA GLN A 308 -23.20 -15.11 -20.17
C GLN A 308 -23.80 -13.71 -20.12
N TYR A 309 -23.48 -12.94 -21.15
CA TYR A 309 -23.79 -11.52 -21.24
C TYR A 309 -24.16 -11.19 -22.69
N LYS A 310 -25.30 -10.51 -22.90
CA LYS A 310 -25.81 -10.15 -24.24
C LYS A 310 -25.82 -11.34 -25.22
N ASN A 311 -26.33 -12.50 -24.77
CA ASN A 311 -26.43 -13.75 -25.53
C ASN A 311 -25.09 -14.40 -25.96
N GLN A 312 -23.97 -13.96 -25.39
CA GLN A 312 -22.66 -14.54 -25.62
C GLN A 312 -22.09 -15.11 -24.32
N ASN A 313 -21.41 -16.24 -24.43
CA ASN A 313 -20.73 -16.87 -23.30
C ASN A 313 -19.32 -16.29 -23.17
N TYR A 314 -18.92 -16.00 -21.95
CA TYR A 314 -17.60 -15.50 -21.62
C TYR A 314 -16.96 -16.35 -20.53
N GLN A 315 -15.65 -16.51 -20.61
CA GLN A 315 -14.84 -16.89 -19.46
C GLN A 315 -14.21 -15.64 -18.87
N ILE A 316 -14.36 -15.48 -17.56
CA ILE A 316 -13.71 -14.40 -16.82
C ILE A 316 -12.20 -14.66 -16.76
N ASN A 317 -11.43 -13.67 -17.20
CA ASN A 317 -9.98 -13.64 -17.08
C ASN A 317 -9.59 -12.45 -16.20
N SER A 318 -9.20 -12.73 -14.97
CA SER A 318 -8.94 -11.68 -14.00
C SER A 318 -7.56 -11.06 -14.19
N LEU A 319 -7.52 -9.74 -14.06
CA LEU A 319 -6.32 -8.91 -14.13
C LEU A 319 -6.26 -8.08 -12.84
N PHE A 320 -5.06 -7.85 -12.34
CA PHE A 320 -4.87 -7.42 -10.96
C PHE A 320 -4.05 -6.13 -10.87
N ILE A 321 -4.53 -5.16 -10.09
CA ILE A 321 -3.79 -3.95 -9.70
C ILE A 321 -3.79 -3.85 -8.18
N ILE A 322 -2.67 -4.22 -7.55
CA ILE A 322 -2.54 -4.29 -6.08
C ILE A 322 -2.74 -2.92 -5.42
N GLY A 323 -3.58 -2.85 -4.38
CA GLY A 323 -3.80 -1.63 -3.58
C GLY A 323 -4.49 -0.47 -4.32
N ALA A 324 -5.05 -0.71 -5.51
CA ALA A 324 -5.79 0.32 -6.24
C ALA A 324 -7.11 0.69 -5.54
N LYS A 325 -7.40 1.99 -5.53
CA LYS A 325 -8.60 2.61 -4.96
C LYS A 325 -9.20 3.55 -6.00
N VAL A 326 -10.47 3.90 -5.85
CA VAL A 326 -11.13 4.83 -6.78
C VAL A 326 -10.42 6.17 -6.82
N ILE A 327 -9.95 6.66 -5.67
CA ILE A 327 -9.25 7.95 -5.57
C ILE A 327 -8.01 8.02 -6.48
N HIS A 328 -7.31 6.90 -6.71
CA HIS A 328 -6.10 6.89 -7.55
C HIS A 328 -6.42 7.14 -9.03
N PHE A 329 -7.62 6.79 -9.49
CA PHE A 329 -8.01 6.96 -10.90
C PHE A 329 -8.55 8.36 -11.21
N ILE A 330 -8.83 9.16 -10.18
CA ILE A 330 -9.34 10.53 -10.33
C ILE A 330 -8.31 11.60 -9.96
N SER A 331 -7.08 11.20 -9.65
CA SER A 331 -5.95 12.10 -9.45
C SER A 331 -5.66 12.88 -10.73
N GLU A 332 -5.37 14.18 -10.59
CA GLU A 332 -4.94 15.04 -11.70
C GLU A 332 -3.51 14.72 -12.15
N GLU A 333 -2.63 14.43 -11.19
CA GLU A 333 -1.29 13.95 -11.48
C GLU A 333 -1.32 12.47 -11.82
N GLU A 334 -0.68 12.12 -12.94
CA GLU A 334 -0.52 10.74 -13.37
C GLU A 334 0.27 9.94 -12.32
N ASN A 335 -0.28 8.79 -11.94
CA ASN A 335 0.32 7.90 -10.96
C ASN A 335 0.37 6.46 -11.47
N LYS A 336 1.10 5.60 -10.75
CA LYS A 336 1.28 4.18 -11.11
C LYS A 336 0.01 3.39 -11.41
N TYR A 337 -1.10 3.69 -10.73
CA TYR A 337 -2.36 2.96 -10.91
C TYR A 337 -3.03 3.31 -12.24
N GLN A 338 -3.02 4.58 -12.62
CA GLN A 338 -3.53 5.03 -13.92
C GLN A 338 -2.68 4.44 -15.06
N VAL A 339 -1.35 4.49 -14.95
CA VAL A 339 -0.43 3.90 -15.94
C VAL A 339 -0.64 2.38 -16.05
N SER A 340 -0.80 1.69 -14.93
CA SER A 340 -1.09 0.24 -14.88
C SER A 340 -2.41 -0.12 -15.56
N LEU A 341 -3.48 0.60 -15.26
CA LEU A 341 -4.78 0.37 -15.90
C LEU A 341 -4.68 0.57 -17.43
N VAL A 342 -4.04 1.66 -17.88
CA VAL A 342 -3.82 1.91 -19.31
C VAL A 342 -3.01 0.77 -19.94
N SER A 343 -1.97 0.29 -19.26
CA SER A 343 -1.14 -0.83 -19.72
C SER A 343 -1.95 -2.12 -19.92
N LEU A 344 -2.93 -2.42 -19.05
CA LEU A 344 -3.81 -3.58 -19.23
C LEU A 344 -4.76 -3.43 -20.41
N LEU A 345 -5.23 -2.21 -20.66
CA LEU A 345 -6.26 -1.94 -21.66
C LEU A 345 -5.69 -1.84 -23.08
N GLN A 346 -4.44 -1.40 -23.23
CA GLN A 346 -3.81 -1.17 -24.55
C GLN A 346 -3.73 -2.43 -25.41
N ASP A 347 -3.62 -3.61 -24.78
CA ASP A 347 -3.48 -4.90 -25.47
C ASP A 347 -4.84 -5.56 -25.78
N LEU A 348 -5.95 -4.91 -25.39
CA LEU A 348 -7.28 -5.45 -25.61
C LEU A 348 -7.80 -5.15 -27.01
N VAL A 349 -8.48 -6.13 -27.60
CA VAL A 349 -9.12 -5.97 -28.90
C VAL A 349 -10.34 -5.04 -28.76
N PRO A 350 -10.60 -4.11 -29.70
CA PRO A 350 -11.84 -3.33 -29.74
C PRO A 350 -13.08 -4.21 -29.59
N GLY A 351 -14.03 -3.74 -28.79
CA GLY A 351 -15.25 -4.45 -28.42
C GLY A 351 -15.11 -5.40 -27.22
N SER A 352 -13.90 -5.57 -26.67
CA SER A 352 -13.66 -6.36 -25.45
C SER A 352 -14.56 -5.93 -24.30
N LYS A 353 -15.00 -6.89 -23.48
CA LYS A 353 -15.78 -6.64 -22.27
C LYS A 353 -14.87 -6.61 -21.07
N VAL A 354 -14.93 -5.53 -20.30
CA VAL A 354 -14.05 -5.29 -19.17
C VAL A 354 -14.88 -4.92 -17.95
N VAL A 355 -14.84 -5.75 -16.93
CA VAL A 355 -15.40 -5.42 -15.62
C VAL A 355 -14.35 -4.67 -14.81
N ILE A 356 -14.70 -3.50 -14.26
CA ILE A 356 -13.84 -2.73 -13.36
C ILE A 356 -14.43 -2.79 -11.95
N ALA A 357 -13.67 -3.34 -11.00
CA ALA A 357 -14.11 -3.61 -9.64
C ALA A 357 -13.17 -2.98 -8.59
N PHE A 358 -13.12 -1.65 -8.58
CA PHE A 358 -12.48 -0.86 -7.53
C PHE A 358 -13.54 -0.15 -6.67
N GLY A 359 -13.17 0.16 -5.42
CA GLY A 359 -14.02 0.91 -4.48
C GLY A 359 -14.28 0.21 -3.16
N GLU A 360 -14.06 -1.11 -3.06
CA GLU A 360 -14.25 -1.82 -1.79
C GLU A 360 -13.33 -1.27 -0.69
N ILE A 361 -12.05 -1.01 -1.01
CA ILE A 361 -11.10 -0.47 -0.05
C ILE A 361 -11.50 0.93 0.43
N ASP A 362 -12.15 1.72 -0.44
CA ASP A 362 -12.69 3.05 -0.09
C ASP A 362 -13.88 2.96 0.89
N CYS A 363 -14.50 1.78 1.02
CA CYS A 363 -15.67 1.52 1.84
C CYS A 363 -15.37 0.68 3.10
N ARG A 364 -14.13 0.70 3.60
CA ARG A 364 -13.72 -0.02 4.81
C ARG A 364 -13.90 0.82 6.10
N PRO A 365 -14.00 0.18 7.28
CA PRO A 365 -14.15 0.90 8.55
C PRO A 365 -12.84 1.51 9.08
N ASN A 366 -11.69 0.94 8.71
CA ASN A 366 -10.36 1.35 9.20
C ASN A 366 -9.58 2.25 8.23
N GLU A 367 -10.09 2.45 7.03
CA GLU A 367 -9.51 3.28 5.98
C GLU A 367 -10.62 3.79 5.05
N GLY A 368 -10.31 4.62 4.05
CA GLY A 368 -11.31 5.06 3.06
C GLY A 368 -12.25 6.16 3.54
N ILE A 369 -13.46 6.22 2.96
CA ILE A 369 -14.40 7.34 3.04
C ILE A 369 -14.86 7.60 4.48
N TYR A 370 -15.16 6.55 5.26
CA TYR A 370 -15.58 6.69 6.65
C TYR A 370 -14.49 7.36 7.49
N THR A 371 -13.26 6.84 7.45
CA THR A 371 -12.13 7.41 8.19
C THR A 371 -11.79 8.82 7.70
N TYR A 372 -11.83 9.05 6.39
CA TYR A 372 -11.54 10.35 5.80
C TYR A 372 -12.58 11.41 6.18
N SER A 373 -13.87 11.08 6.13
CA SER A 373 -14.97 11.97 6.56
C SER A 373 -14.82 12.37 8.02
N LEU A 374 -14.45 11.43 8.91
CA LEU A 374 -14.21 11.72 10.33
C LEU A 374 -13.02 12.66 10.55
N LYS A 375 -11.87 12.38 9.90
CA LYS A 375 -10.65 13.17 10.06
C LYS A 375 -10.78 14.58 9.49
N SER A 376 -11.35 14.68 8.28
CA SER A 376 -11.51 15.95 7.56
C SER A 376 -12.73 16.76 8.02
N LYS A 377 -13.66 16.15 8.76
CA LYS A 377 -14.96 16.72 9.14
C LYS A 377 -15.83 17.11 7.93
N ARG A 378 -15.56 16.55 6.75
CA ARG A 378 -16.38 16.73 5.54
C ARG A 378 -17.54 15.74 5.51
N ASP A 379 -18.65 16.14 4.91
CA ASP A 379 -19.78 15.24 4.67
C ASP A 379 -19.37 14.13 3.70
N TYR A 380 -19.68 12.88 4.05
CA TYR A 380 -19.37 11.72 3.23
C TYR A 380 -20.12 11.74 1.90
N LYS A 381 -21.30 12.39 1.83
CA LYS A 381 -22.07 12.49 0.59
C LYS A 381 -21.34 13.33 -0.45
N GLU A 382 -20.86 14.51 -0.06
CA GLU A 382 -20.05 15.36 -0.94
C GLU A 382 -18.79 14.66 -1.43
N ILE A 383 -18.14 13.88 -0.55
CA ILE A 383 -16.95 13.10 -0.90
C ILE A 383 -17.28 12.05 -1.96
N ILE A 384 -18.37 11.29 -1.77
CA ILE A 384 -18.82 10.23 -2.67
C ILE A 384 -19.26 10.80 -4.02
N ASP A 385 -20.07 11.87 -4.00
CA ASP A 385 -20.62 12.48 -5.21
C ASP A 385 -19.50 12.99 -6.13
N ASP A 386 -18.53 13.74 -5.59
CA ASP A 386 -17.37 14.25 -6.34
C ASP A 386 -16.51 13.10 -6.86
N MET A 387 -16.20 12.12 -5.99
CA MET A 387 -15.33 11.00 -6.33
C MET A 387 -15.92 10.13 -7.44
N LEU A 388 -17.18 9.71 -7.32
CA LEU A 388 -17.82 8.81 -8.27
C LEU A 388 -18.15 9.50 -9.59
N SER A 389 -18.53 10.78 -9.56
CA SER A 389 -18.72 11.56 -10.79
C SER A 389 -17.43 11.59 -11.62
N LYS A 390 -16.29 11.93 -11.00
CA LYS A 390 -15.00 11.94 -11.69
C LYS A 390 -14.60 10.55 -12.17
N TYR A 391 -14.77 9.54 -11.33
CA TYR A 391 -14.35 8.17 -11.61
C TYR A 391 -15.10 7.54 -12.79
N VAL A 392 -16.44 7.60 -12.77
CA VAL A 392 -17.25 6.99 -13.84
C VAL A 392 -17.06 7.74 -15.16
N ASN A 393 -16.92 9.07 -15.13
CA ASN A 393 -16.59 9.84 -16.33
C ASN A 393 -15.21 9.49 -16.89
N ALA A 394 -14.19 9.35 -16.03
CA ALA A 394 -12.85 8.93 -16.45
C ALA A 394 -12.89 7.55 -17.12
N LEU A 395 -13.58 6.58 -16.52
CA LEU A 395 -13.76 5.25 -17.11
C LEU A 395 -14.56 5.28 -18.41
N LYS A 396 -15.59 6.12 -18.53
CA LYS A 396 -16.33 6.28 -19.78
C LYS A 396 -15.43 6.79 -20.91
N ASN A 397 -14.56 7.76 -20.61
CA ASN A 397 -13.60 8.30 -21.57
C ASN A 397 -12.56 7.24 -21.97
N ILE A 398 -12.05 6.47 -21.01
CA ILE A 398 -11.16 5.34 -21.26
C ILE A 398 -11.85 4.30 -22.14
N ALA A 399 -13.09 3.91 -21.82
CA ALA A 399 -13.85 2.93 -22.60
C ALA A 399 -13.99 3.36 -24.08
N ASN A 400 -14.32 4.64 -24.31
CA ASN A 400 -14.42 5.18 -25.66
C ASN A 400 -13.07 5.21 -26.38
N SER A 401 -11.98 5.56 -25.67
CA SER A 401 -10.63 5.71 -26.26
C SER A 401 -10.03 4.37 -26.70
N PHE A 402 -10.30 3.30 -25.95
CA PHE A 402 -9.86 1.94 -26.29
C PHE A 402 -10.92 1.13 -27.07
N GLU A 403 -12.05 1.75 -27.41
CA GLU A 403 -13.18 1.11 -28.08
C GLU A 403 -13.69 -0.17 -27.36
N ILE A 404 -13.61 -0.20 -26.04
CA ILE A 404 -14.03 -1.32 -25.19
C ILE A 404 -15.35 -1.02 -24.49
N GLU A 405 -15.99 -2.06 -23.97
CA GLU A 405 -17.16 -1.93 -23.11
C GLU A 405 -16.76 -2.15 -21.65
N ILE A 406 -16.85 -1.08 -20.86
CA ILE A 406 -16.65 -1.15 -19.42
C ILE A 406 -17.97 -1.42 -18.70
N ILE A 407 -17.95 -2.43 -17.84
CA ILE A 407 -19.01 -2.80 -16.90
C ILE A 407 -18.49 -2.49 -15.50
N LEU A 408 -19.23 -1.68 -14.74
CA LEU A 408 -18.85 -1.37 -13.37
C LEU A 408 -19.34 -2.44 -12.41
N TYR A 409 -18.59 -2.63 -11.33
CA TYR A 409 -18.89 -3.59 -10.27
C TYR A 409 -19.13 -2.83 -8.96
N GLY A 410 -20.30 -3.02 -8.35
CA GLY A 410 -20.67 -2.40 -7.09
C GLY A 410 -19.83 -2.90 -5.91
N VAL A 411 -19.93 -2.20 -4.78
CA VAL A 411 -19.27 -2.60 -3.53
C VAL A 411 -20.24 -3.48 -2.72
N PRO A 412 -19.83 -4.66 -2.23
CA PRO A 412 -20.71 -5.53 -1.45
C PRO A 412 -21.16 -4.87 -0.15
N ALA A 413 -22.31 -5.32 0.38
CA ALA A 413 -22.75 -4.92 1.70
C ALA A 413 -21.73 -5.38 2.77
N PRO A 414 -21.43 -4.56 3.79
CA PRO A 414 -20.38 -4.87 4.75
C PRO A 414 -20.73 -6.11 5.58
N HIS A 415 -19.74 -6.97 5.83
CA HIS A 415 -19.91 -8.09 6.74
C HIS A 415 -20.27 -7.60 8.16
N PRO A 416 -21.16 -8.29 8.92
CA PRO A 416 -21.55 -7.87 10.27
C PRO A 416 -20.36 -7.61 11.20
N GLN A 417 -19.33 -8.46 11.15
CA GLN A 417 -18.11 -8.26 11.96
C GLN A 417 -17.39 -6.95 11.63
N SER A 418 -17.38 -6.51 10.36
CA SER A 418 -16.78 -5.25 9.94
C SER A 418 -17.55 -4.02 10.46
N ILE A 419 -18.83 -4.19 10.79
CA ILE A 419 -19.65 -3.15 11.43
C ILE A 419 -19.43 -3.18 12.95
N GLU A 420 -19.39 -4.36 13.55
CA GLU A 420 -19.30 -4.56 15.02
C GLU A 420 -18.01 -4.02 15.63
N ILE A 421 -16.93 -3.88 14.85
CA ILE A 421 -15.68 -3.22 15.32
C ILE A 421 -15.85 -1.71 15.54
N LEU A 422 -16.90 -1.10 14.98
CA LEU A 422 -17.18 0.33 15.13
C LEU A 422 -18.02 0.59 16.40
N PRO A 423 -17.86 1.76 17.04
CA PRO A 423 -18.76 2.20 18.10
C PRO A 423 -20.22 2.14 17.64
N GLN A 424 -21.13 1.70 18.50
CA GLN A 424 -22.57 1.56 18.17
C GLN A 424 -23.17 2.85 17.57
N SER A 425 -22.71 4.02 18.00
CA SER A 425 -23.15 5.31 17.47
C SER A 425 -22.79 5.55 15.99
N GLU A 426 -21.73 4.91 15.48
CA GLU A 426 -21.23 5.08 14.11
C GLU A 426 -21.64 3.95 13.17
N GLN A 427 -22.18 2.83 13.69
CA GLN A 427 -22.52 1.66 12.88
C GLN A 427 -23.56 2.00 11.79
N GLN A 428 -24.61 2.75 12.13
CA GLN A 428 -25.63 3.15 11.15
C GLN A 428 -25.02 4.07 10.09
N ARG A 429 -24.21 5.04 10.49
CA ARG A 429 -23.53 5.95 9.55
C ARG A 429 -22.65 5.18 8.57
N PHE A 430 -21.91 4.17 9.03
CA PHE A 430 -21.08 3.34 8.17
C PHE A 430 -21.90 2.54 7.15
N LYS A 431 -23.04 1.97 7.57
CA LYS A 431 -23.99 1.33 6.65
C LYS A 431 -24.53 2.32 5.61
N ASP A 432 -24.90 3.53 6.05
CA ASP A 432 -25.42 4.58 5.16
C ASP A 432 -24.38 5.03 4.12
N ILE A 433 -23.09 5.09 4.49
CA ILE A 433 -21.99 5.41 3.56
C ILE A 433 -21.94 4.40 2.41
N ILE A 434 -21.98 3.10 2.71
CA ILE A 434 -21.86 2.05 1.67
C ILE A 434 -23.14 1.98 0.83
N ALA A 435 -24.31 2.16 1.45
CA ALA A 435 -25.57 2.26 0.73
C ALA A 435 -25.59 3.46 -0.22
N TYR A 436 -25.15 4.63 0.26
CA TYR A 436 -25.09 5.85 -0.53
C TYR A 436 -24.06 5.77 -1.66
N TYR A 437 -22.90 5.16 -1.41
CA TYR A 437 -21.88 4.89 -2.43
C TYR A 437 -22.48 4.10 -3.60
N ASN A 438 -23.12 2.96 -3.31
CA ASN A 438 -23.70 2.11 -4.36
C ASN A 438 -24.86 2.78 -5.08
N LEU A 439 -25.75 3.48 -4.36
CA LEU A 439 -26.83 4.25 -4.96
C LEU A 439 -26.30 5.32 -5.93
N THR A 440 -25.25 6.04 -5.51
CA THR A 440 -24.63 7.10 -6.33
C THR A 440 -23.92 6.51 -7.54
N LEU A 441 -23.23 5.38 -7.38
CA LEU A 441 -22.62 4.64 -8.48
C LEU A 441 -23.67 4.21 -9.51
N ALA A 442 -24.79 3.61 -9.07
CA ALA A 442 -25.90 3.18 -9.92
C ALA A 442 -26.53 4.34 -10.69
N ASN A 443 -26.84 5.44 -10.00
CA ASN A 443 -27.40 6.63 -10.63
C ASN A 443 -26.44 7.23 -11.68
N THR A 444 -25.15 7.29 -11.38
CA THR A 444 -24.13 7.82 -12.29
C THR A 444 -23.95 6.92 -13.51
N CYS A 445 -23.91 5.60 -13.33
CA CYS A 445 -23.84 4.63 -14.43
C CYS A 445 -25.05 4.74 -15.34
N LYS A 446 -26.25 4.82 -14.76
CA LYS A 446 -27.51 4.98 -15.50
C LYS A 446 -27.53 6.28 -16.31
N HIS A 447 -27.08 7.39 -15.73
CA HIS A 447 -27.01 8.67 -16.42
C HIS A 447 -26.04 8.64 -17.62
N LEU A 448 -24.91 7.95 -17.50
CA LEU A 448 -23.89 7.83 -18.54
C LEU A 448 -24.08 6.63 -19.48
N GLY A 449 -25.15 5.86 -19.30
CA GLY A 449 -25.44 4.67 -20.10
C GLY A 449 -24.37 3.56 -19.96
N MET A 450 -23.80 3.40 -18.77
CA MET A 450 -22.86 2.34 -18.43
C MET A 450 -23.57 1.20 -17.70
N THR A 451 -23.15 -0.04 -17.95
CA THR A 451 -23.68 -1.22 -17.23
C THR A 451 -23.05 -1.30 -15.84
N LEU A 452 -23.87 -1.62 -14.83
CA LEU A 452 -23.44 -1.87 -13.45
C LEU A 452 -23.89 -3.26 -13.02
N LEU A 453 -23.00 -4.00 -12.36
CA LEU A 453 -23.33 -5.18 -11.58
C LEU A 453 -23.70 -4.75 -10.16
N GLU A 454 -24.96 -4.92 -9.78
CA GLU A 454 -25.53 -4.46 -8.50
C GLU A 454 -25.16 -5.39 -7.33
N VAL A 455 -23.87 -5.42 -6.99
CA VAL A 455 -23.31 -6.30 -5.95
C VAL A 455 -23.91 -6.03 -4.58
N TYR A 456 -24.13 -4.75 -4.25
CA TYR A 456 -24.73 -4.37 -2.98
C TYR A 456 -26.13 -4.96 -2.84
N GLU A 457 -26.98 -4.82 -3.86
CA GLU A 457 -28.34 -5.36 -3.83
C GLU A 457 -28.35 -6.88 -3.61
N LEU A 458 -27.49 -7.61 -4.33
CA LEU A 458 -27.38 -9.08 -4.20
C LEU A 458 -26.93 -9.52 -2.80
N THR A 459 -26.04 -8.75 -2.18
CA THR A 459 -25.41 -9.11 -0.91
C THR A 459 -26.09 -8.50 0.31
N ASN A 460 -26.98 -7.54 0.12
CA ASN A 460 -27.54 -6.72 1.20
C ASN A 460 -28.76 -7.37 1.88
N LYS A 461 -28.79 -7.24 3.19
CA LYS A 461 -29.96 -7.41 4.07
C LYS A 461 -29.88 -6.32 5.13
N ASP A 462 -30.73 -5.30 5.04
CA ASP A 462 -30.81 -4.20 6.03
C ASP A 462 -29.48 -3.46 6.30
N GLY A 463 -28.73 -3.16 5.22
CA GLY A 463 -27.48 -2.42 5.27
C GLY A 463 -26.25 -3.25 5.61
N GLN A 464 -26.38 -4.58 5.67
CA GLN A 464 -25.32 -5.51 6.02
C GLN A 464 -25.36 -6.76 5.14
N SER A 465 -24.25 -7.49 5.06
CA SER A 465 -24.17 -8.73 4.30
C SER A 465 -25.21 -9.76 4.74
N ASN A 466 -25.85 -10.40 3.78
CA ASN A 466 -26.72 -11.56 3.96
C ASN A 466 -25.95 -12.88 4.20
N LEU A 467 -24.61 -12.83 4.19
CA LEU A 467 -23.67 -13.95 4.40
C LEU A 467 -23.72 -15.07 3.35
N GLN A 468 -24.56 -14.97 2.31
CA GLN A 468 -24.72 -16.03 1.30
C GLN A 468 -23.62 -16.01 0.24
N TYR A 469 -23.04 -14.84 0.00
CA TYR A 469 -22.08 -14.61 -1.08
C TYR A 469 -20.68 -14.26 -0.58
N HIS A 470 -20.44 -14.27 0.73
CA HIS A 470 -19.15 -13.92 1.32
C HIS A 470 -18.35 -15.18 1.66
N ILE A 471 -17.07 -15.19 1.30
CA ILE A 471 -16.12 -16.25 1.68
C ILE A 471 -15.39 -15.91 2.99
N ASP A 472 -15.25 -14.62 3.26
CA ASP A 472 -14.70 -14.05 4.48
C ASP A 472 -15.33 -12.66 4.74
N ASN A 473 -14.74 -11.86 5.63
CA ASN A 473 -15.27 -10.55 6.02
C ASN A 473 -15.25 -9.47 4.90
N TYR A 474 -14.55 -9.71 3.80
CA TYR A 474 -14.30 -8.72 2.74
C TYR A 474 -14.60 -9.26 1.34
N HIS A 475 -14.30 -10.54 1.08
CA HIS A 475 -14.33 -11.12 -0.25
C HIS A 475 -15.60 -11.92 -0.53
N LEU A 476 -15.91 -12.04 -1.82
CA LEU A 476 -17.08 -12.75 -2.30
C LEU A 476 -16.72 -14.13 -2.87
N LEU A 477 -17.72 -15.03 -2.87
CA LEU A 477 -17.64 -16.39 -3.39
C LEU A 477 -17.60 -16.43 -4.93
N PRO A 478 -17.01 -17.48 -5.54
CA PRO A 478 -16.86 -17.59 -7.00
C PRO A 478 -18.16 -17.48 -7.81
N ASN A 479 -19.29 -17.94 -7.27
CA ASN A 479 -20.59 -17.91 -7.94
C ASN A 479 -21.24 -16.51 -7.97
N THR A 480 -20.68 -15.52 -7.29
CA THR A 480 -21.30 -14.19 -7.16
C THR A 480 -21.36 -13.47 -8.49
N VAL A 481 -20.26 -13.41 -9.24
CA VAL A 481 -20.21 -12.74 -10.55
C VAL A 481 -21.10 -13.44 -11.59
N PRO A 482 -21.07 -14.78 -11.75
CA PRO A 482 -22.05 -15.47 -12.58
C PRO A 482 -23.51 -15.18 -12.21
N THR A 483 -23.83 -15.12 -10.91
CA THR A 483 -25.20 -14.78 -10.44
C THR A 483 -25.60 -13.36 -10.87
N LEU A 484 -24.71 -12.37 -10.69
CA LEU A 484 -24.97 -10.99 -11.10
C LEU A 484 -25.25 -10.87 -12.61
N PHE A 485 -24.48 -11.56 -13.45
CA PHE A 485 -24.72 -11.56 -14.90
C PHE A 485 -26.04 -12.24 -15.30
N ASN A 486 -26.50 -13.22 -14.53
CA ASN A 486 -27.79 -13.86 -14.78
C ASN A 486 -28.97 -12.94 -14.42
N LEU A 487 -28.86 -12.17 -13.33
CA LEU A 487 -29.88 -11.19 -12.94
C LEU A 487 -30.06 -10.06 -13.95
N GLN A 488 -29.02 -9.73 -14.72
CA GLN A 488 -29.09 -8.71 -15.79
C GLN A 488 -29.90 -9.15 -17.03
N ARG A 489 -30.38 -10.40 -17.07
CA ARG A 489 -31.21 -10.91 -18.18
C ARG A 489 -32.71 -10.76 -17.93
N GLU A 490 -33.09 -10.60 -16.68
CA GLU A 490 -34.47 -10.40 -16.22
C GLU A 490 -34.80 -8.90 -16.20
#